data_AF-A0A1U7CRH4-F1
#
_entry.id   AF-A0A1U7CRH4-F1
#
_cell.length_a   1.000
_cell.length_b   1.000
_cell.length_c   1.000
_cell.angle_alpha   90.00
_cell.angle_beta   90.00
_cell.angle_gamma   90.00
#
_symmetry.space_group_name_H-M   'P 1'
#
loop_
_entity.id
_entity.type
_entity.pdbx_description
1 polymer ?
#
loop_
_entity_poly.entity_id
_entity_poly.type
_entity_poly.pdbx_seq_one_letter_code
_entity_poly.pdbx_strand_id
1 'polypeptide(L)'
;MKRFLICAVAAACCCVASADTRAGFTIGDIYATYNELHDENAVARYDSTGAYLGSIAMPATSIYGSTRGLGFGPDGLLYVVQDQLHQDANFNLVNQVGVLAFDSTGALKESYTYDGPGSNMNNISYGKISFDSSGHFFVGAGGGLLEFTEGSPGSGNLVFPTSNYGVFDVKTLANGHMLVASAYDIYELDGSGHVVRDLTQAENGANPYRFVDLRGLEYDASTGVLYASMLSDSSHYFQVMKIDYATGALLGAKTFTYADDLFLGADGRLLVGSRTQTPIFLDKDLNSLGSFSSDAGPRMFVTQFGPAASAVPEPASFAMLGVGVATILAAARSRRTR
;
A
#
# COMPACT_ATOMS: atom_id res chain seq x y z
N MET A 1 -38.12 36.23 18.04
CA MET A 1 -36.88 35.84 17.32
C MET A 1 -36.19 34.57 17.88
N LYS A 2 -36.94 33.53 18.27
CA LYS A 2 -36.39 32.22 18.74
C LYS A 2 -36.57 31.08 17.73
N ARG A 3 -37.08 31.36 16.53
CA ARG A 3 -37.45 30.34 15.52
C ARG A 3 -36.55 30.27 14.28
N PHE A 4 -35.53 31.12 14.17
CA PHE A 4 -34.61 31.14 13.03
C PHE A 4 -33.28 30.39 13.25
N LEU A 5 -33.05 29.82 14.44
CA LEU A 5 -31.75 29.22 14.81
C LEU A 5 -31.76 27.67 14.84
N ILE A 6 -32.86 27.02 14.43
CA ILE A 6 -32.98 25.56 14.45
C ILE A 6 -32.82 24.94 13.04
N CYS A 7 -32.96 25.73 11.96
CA CYS A 7 -32.81 25.21 10.60
C CYS A 7 -31.36 25.13 10.08
N ALA A 8 -30.36 25.69 10.79
CA ALA A 8 -28.97 25.71 10.32
C ALA A 8 -28.12 24.50 10.79
N VAL A 9 -28.65 23.62 11.65
CA VAL A 9 -27.91 22.45 12.17
C VAL A 9 -28.44 21.12 11.61
N ALA A 10 -29.61 21.10 10.98
CA ALA A 10 -30.22 19.87 10.44
C ALA A 10 -29.90 19.59 8.96
N ALA A 11 -29.07 20.40 8.30
CA ALA A 11 -28.74 20.25 6.88
C ALA A 11 -27.41 19.51 6.59
N ALA A 12 -26.78 18.89 7.61
CA ALA A 12 -25.41 18.40 7.50
C ALA A 12 -25.20 16.86 7.46
N CYS A 13 -26.25 16.02 7.49
CA CYS A 13 -26.05 14.56 7.59
C CYS A 13 -26.93 13.70 6.68
N CYS A 14 -27.32 14.21 5.50
CA CYS A 14 -27.82 13.35 4.42
C CYS A 14 -26.94 13.52 3.18
N CYS A 15 -25.63 13.39 3.34
CA CYS A 15 -24.78 12.98 2.23
C CYS A 15 -25.07 11.51 2.00
N VAL A 16 -26.05 11.22 1.15
CA VAL A 16 -26.18 9.90 0.55
C VAL A 16 -24.81 9.60 -0.06
N ALA A 17 -24.13 8.59 0.45
CA ALA A 17 -22.87 8.12 -0.11
C ALA A 17 -23.16 7.63 -1.53
N SER A 18 -23.14 8.54 -2.51
CA SER A 18 -22.89 8.16 -3.88
C SER A 18 -21.59 7.39 -3.83
N ALA A 19 -21.61 6.12 -4.25
CA ALA A 19 -20.38 5.39 -4.51
C ALA A 19 -19.51 6.30 -5.39
N ASP A 20 -18.40 6.80 -4.84
CA ASP A 20 -17.49 7.66 -5.56
C ASP A 20 -16.79 6.78 -6.58
N THR A 21 -17.36 6.69 -7.78
CA THR A 21 -16.80 5.93 -8.89
C THR A 21 -15.70 6.74 -9.55
N ARG A 22 -14.57 6.93 -8.86
CA ARG A 22 -13.36 7.44 -9.53
C ARG A 22 -12.85 6.36 -10.48
N ALA A 23 -12.66 6.76 -11.73
CA ALA A 23 -12.30 5.88 -12.85
C ALA A 23 -13.17 4.61 -13.02
N GLY A 24 -14.36 4.54 -12.40
CA GLY A 24 -15.32 3.44 -12.48
C GLY A 24 -15.03 2.21 -11.59
N PHE A 25 -14.03 2.26 -10.70
CA PHE A 25 -13.77 1.18 -9.74
C PHE A 25 -14.84 1.17 -8.62
N THR A 26 -15.04 0.02 -7.98
CA THR A 26 -16.05 -0.16 -6.92
C THR A 26 -15.38 -0.15 -5.56
N ILE A 27 -15.77 0.79 -4.69
CA ILE A 27 -15.18 0.91 -3.34
C ILE A 27 -15.36 -0.39 -2.57
N GLY A 28 -14.27 -0.85 -1.97
CA GLY A 28 -14.20 -2.09 -1.20
C GLY A 28 -13.79 -3.32 -2.00
N ASP A 29 -13.84 -3.25 -3.34
CA ASP A 29 -13.34 -4.34 -4.18
C ASP A 29 -11.83 -4.51 -4.02
N ILE A 30 -11.41 -5.76 -4.13
CA ILE A 30 -10.04 -6.19 -3.93
C ILE A 30 -9.46 -6.60 -5.27
N TYR A 31 -8.21 -6.22 -5.49
CA TYR A 31 -7.46 -6.51 -6.69
C TYR A 31 -6.21 -7.26 -6.29
N ALA A 32 -5.87 -8.29 -7.04
CA ALA A 32 -4.73 -9.13 -6.71
C ALA A 32 -4.04 -9.65 -7.97
N THR A 33 -2.73 -9.82 -7.88
CA THR A 33 -1.92 -10.44 -8.93
C THR A 33 -1.31 -11.74 -8.40
N TYR A 34 -0.85 -12.57 -9.34
CA TYR A 34 -0.13 -13.79 -9.05
C TYR A 34 1.22 -13.79 -9.78
N ASN A 35 2.13 -14.65 -9.32
CA ASN A 35 3.49 -14.74 -9.82
C ASN A 35 3.76 -16.05 -10.57
N GLU A 36 4.21 -15.90 -11.82
CA GLU A 36 5.05 -16.73 -12.71
C GLU A 36 4.81 -18.24 -12.89
N LEU A 37 4.04 -18.94 -12.06
CA LEU A 37 3.81 -20.38 -12.28
C LEU A 37 2.46 -20.70 -12.95
N HIS A 38 1.59 -19.71 -13.10
CA HIS A 38 0.30 -19.84 -13.77
C HIS A 38 0.12 -18.67 -14.74
N ASP A 39 -0.08 -18.98 -16.02
CA ASP A 39 -0.02 -18.14 -17.24
C ASP A 39 -0.91 -16.89 -17.31
N GLU A 40 -1.37 -16.35 -16.18
CA GLU A 40 -2.32 -15.24 -16.16
C GLU A 40 -1.58 -13.92 -15.91
N ASN A 41 -1.08 -13.31 -16.97
CA ASN A 41 -0.73 -11.87 -17.00
C ASN A 41 -2.03 -11.06 -16.88
N ALA A 42 -2.63 -11.07 -15.69
CA ALA A 42 -3.93 -10.50 -15.39
C ALA A 42 -4.02 -10.05 -13.94
N VAL A 43 -4.90 -9.09 -13.68
CA VAL A 43 -5.29 -8.69 -12.33
C VAL A 43 -6.64 -9.33 -12.01
N ALA A 44 -6.68 -10.20 -11.01
CA ALA A 44 -7.93 -10.77 -10.50
C ALA A 44 -8.65 -9.74 -9.62
N ARG A 45 -9.97 -9.66 -9.79
CA ARG A 45 -10.87 -8.78 -9.03
C ARG A 45 -11.78 -9.63 -8.15
N TYR A 46 -11.95 -9.19 -6.92
CA TYR A 46 -12.81 -9.79 -5.91
C TYR A 46 -13.70 -8.71 -5.28
N ASP A 47 -14.85 -9.11 -4.75
CA ASP A 47 -15.62 -8.21 -3.90
C ASP A 47 -14.96 -8.05 -2.52
N SER A 48 -15.52 -7.17 -1.69
CA SER A 48 -15.03 -6.92 -0.33
C SER A 48 -15.04 -8.14 0.61
N THR A 49 -15.73 -9.23 0.24
CA THR A 49 -15.77 -10.49 1.00
C THR A 49 -14.74 -11.51 0.50
N GLY A 50 -14.09 -11.23 -0.64
CA GLY A 50 -13.13 -12.13 -1.28
C GLY A 50 -13.76 -13.09 -2.29
N ALA A 51 -14.99 -12.84 -2.74
CA ALA A 51 -15.60 -13.61 -3.84
C ALA A 51 -15.12 -13.09 -5.19
N TYR A 52 -14.73 -14.00 -6.10
CA TYR A 52 -14.20 -13.62 -7.41
C TYR A 52 -15.25 -12.97 -8.32
N LEU A 53 -14.89 -11.85 -8.94
CA LEU A 53 -15.74 -11.06 -9.83
C LEU A 53 -15.31 -11.09 -11.30
N GLY A 54 -14.04 -11.42 -11.58
CA GLY A 54 -13.48 -11.41 -12.92
C GLY A 54 -12.01 -10.99 -12.91
N SER A 55 -11.44 -10.78 -14.10
CA SER A 55 -10.05 -10.35 -14.25
C SER A 55 -9.90 -9.27 -15.30
N ILE A 56 -8.88 -8.42 -15.12
CA ILE A 56 -8.40 -7.45 -16.10
C ILE A 56 -7.19 -8.06 -16.80
N ALA A 57 -7.28 -8.30 -18.11
CA ALA A 57 -6.15 -8.80 -18.88
C ALA A 57 -5.08 -7.71 -19.01
N MET A 58 -3.82 -8.05 -18.72
CA MET A 58 -2.71 -7.14 -18.92
C MET A 58 -2.16 -7.27 -20.34
N PRO A 59 -1.75 -6.16 -20.98
CA PRO A 59 -1.08 -6.23 -22.26
C PRO A 59 0.22 -7.03 -22.14
N ALA A 60 0.49 -7.85 -23.14
CA ALA A 60 1.79 -8.51 -23.30
C ALA A 60 2.81 -7.47 -23.76
N THR A 61 3.39 -6.75 -22.81
CA THR A 61 4.35 -5.66 -23.06
C THR A 61 5.78 -6.17 -23.24
N SER A 62 6.08 -7.40 -22.80
CA SER A 62 7.42 -8.00 -22.90
C SER A 62 7.34 -9.51 -23.14
N ILE A 63 8.50 -10.11 -23.41
CA ILE A 63 8.62 -11.54 -23.77
C ILE A 63 8.38 -12.45 -22.55
N TYR A 64 8.61 -11.94 -21.33
CA TYR A 64 8.45 -12.66 -20.07
C TYR A 64 7.80 -11.79 -18.98
N GLY A 65 6.85 -10.94 -19.37
CA GLY A 65 6.23 -9.99 -18.47
C GLY A 65 5.43 -10.67 -17.37
N SER A 66 5.82 -10.47 -16.11
CA SER A 66 5.05 -10.94 -14.97
C SER A 66 4.51 -9.76 -14.17
N THR A 67 3.22 -9.82 -13.83
CA THR A 67 2.60 -8.85 -12.92
C THR A 67 3.19 -9.00 -11.52
N ARG A 68 3.52 -7.88 -10.91
CA ARG A 68 4.08 -7.77 -9.57
C ARG A 68 3.09 -7.03 -8.67
N GLY A 69 3.58 -6.12 -7.83
CA GLY A 69 2.73 -5.32 -6.95
C GLY A 69 1.76 -4.43 -7.73
N LEU A 70 0.74 -3.97 -7.01
CA LEU A 70 -0.32 -3.13 -7.53
C LEU A 70 -0.83 -2.20 -6.44
N GLY A 71 -1.37 -1.06 -6.84
CA GLY A 71 -1.94 -0.08 -5.94
C GLY A 71 -2.79 0.94 -6.70
N PHE A 72 -3.65 1.64 -5.97
CA PHE A 72 -4.45 2.71 -6.54
C PHE A 72 -3.78 4.06 -6.30
N GLY A 73 -3.64 4.84 -7.38
CA GLY A 73 -3.16 6.21 -7.30
C GLY A 73 -4.24 7.17 -6.80
N PRO A 74 -3.87 8.37 -6.32
CA PRO A 74 -4.80 9.45 -5.98
C PRO A 74 -5.69 9.89 -7.16
N ASP A 75 -5.25 9.66 -8.40
CA ASP A 75 -5.99 9.86 -9.64
C ASP A 75 -7.14 8.84 -9.84
N GLY A 76 -7.18 7.79 -9.03
CA GLY A 76 -8.17 6.71 -9.08
C GLY A 76 -7.86 5.62 -10.10
N LEU A 77 -6.69 5.62 -10.74
CA LEU A 77 -6.27 4.53 -11.61
C LEU A 77 -5.66 3.38 -10.82
N LEU A 78 -5.75 2.17 -11.37
CA LEU A 78 -5.05 1.00 -10.86
C LEU A 78 -3.67 0.92 -11.52
N TYR A 79 -2.62 1.06 -10.73
CA TYR A 79 -1.24 0.89 -11.16
C TYR A 79 -0.79 -0.54 -10.89
N VAL A 80 -0.17 -1.16 -11.90
CA VAL A 80 0.33 -2.53 -11.84
C VAL A 80 1.80 -2.50 -12.24
N VAL A 81 2.67 -2.94 -11.34
CA VAL A 81 4.10 -3.10 -11.61
C VAL A 81 4.30 -4.38 -12.41
N GLN A 82 5.19 -4.32 -13.39
CA GLN A 82 5.60 -5.45 -14.21
C GLN A 82 7.12 -5.59 -14.18
N ASP A 83 7.57 -6.83 -14.07
CA ASP A 83 8.93 -7.20 -14.43
C ASP A 83 8.99 -7.32 -15.96
N GLN A 84 9.70 -6.41 -16.62
CA GLN A 84 9.76 -6.34 -18.07
C GLN A 84 11.12 -6.83 -18.55
N LEU A 85 11.16 -8.07 -19.07
CA LEU A 85 12.34 -8.60 -19.74
C LEU A 85 12.34 -8.17 -21.21
N HIS A 86 13.25 -7.27 -21.55
CA HIS A 86 13.46 -6.81 -22.92
C HIS A 86 14.80 -7.25 -23.47
N GLN A 87 14.88 -7.32 -24.79
CA GLN A 87 16.12 -7.57 -25.49
C GLN A 87 16.72 -6.23 -25.93
N ASP A 88 17.94 -5.92 -25.47
CA ASP A 88 18.65 -4.72 -25.90
C ASP A 88 19.15 -4.84 -27.36
N ALA A 89 19.75 -3.77 -27.89
CA ALA A 89 20.27 -3.75 -29.26
C ALA A 89 21.39 -4.79 -29.52
N ASN A 90 21.99 -5.35 -28.47
CA ASN A 90 23.03 -6.37 -28.52
C ASN A 90 22.48 -7.78 -28.25
N PHE A 91 21.16 -7.95 -28.25
CA PHE A 91 20.47 -9.19 -27.96
C PHE A 91 20.58 -9.68 -26.50
N ASN A 92 21.06 -8.84 -25.58
CA ASN A 92 21.08 -9.17 -24.16
C ASN A 92 19.71 -9.00 -23.54
N LEU A 93 19.36 -9.90 -22.63
CA LEU A 93 18.16 -9.76 -21.81
C LEU A 93 18.44 -8.77 -20.67
N VAL A 94 17.65 -7.70 -20.61
CA VAL A 94 17.71 -6.65 -19.60
C VAL A 94 16.38 -6.58 -18.85
N ASN A 95 16.45 -6.53 -17.52
CA ASN A 95 15.30 -6.32 -16.66
C ASN A 95 15.01 -4.83 -16.52
N GLN A 96 13.75 -4.47 -16.77
CA GLN A 96 13.21 -3.13 -16.60
C GLN A 96 12.04 -3.19 -15.62
N VAL A 97 11.94 -2.17 -14.76
CA VAL A 97 10.71 -1.95 -13.99
C VAL A 97 9.74 -1.20 -14.89
N GLY A 98 8.61 -1.83 -15.19
CA GLY A 98 7.47 -1.19 -15.84
C GLY A 98 6.34 -0.94 -14.85
N VAL A 99 5.61 0.16 -15.00
CA VAL A 99 4.36 0.39 -14.26
C VAL A 99 3.27 0.77 -15.26
N LEU A 100 2.15 0.07 -15.23
CA LEU A 100 1.01 0.30 -16.13
C LEU A 100 -0.18 0.81 -15.31
N ALA A 101 -0.79 1.92 -15.74
CA ALA A 101 -1.97 2.50 -15.08
C ALA A 101 -3.24 2.24 -15.90
N PHE A 102 -4.28 1.69 -15.27
CA PHE A 102 -5.52 1.29 -15.92
C PHE A 102 -6.75 1.97 -15.30
N ASP A 103 -7.77 2.24 -16.12
CA ASP A 103 -9.11 2.54 -15.60
C ASP A 103 -9.90 1.26 -15.28
N SER A 104 -11.12 1.41 -14.77
CA SER A 104 -11.96 0.26 -14.39
C SER A 104 -12.44 -0.60 -15.55
N THR A 105 -12.32 -0.12 -16.79
CA THR A 105 -12.63 -0.91 -17.99
C THR A 105 -11.46 -1.79 -18.41
N GLY A 106 -10.30 -1.64 -17.75
CA GLY A 106 -9.06 -2.29 -18.15
C GLY A 106 -8.32 -1.55 -19.26
N ALA A 107 -8.72 -0.33 -19.60
CA ALA A 107 -8.03 0.46 -20.61
C ALA A 107 -6.75 1.06 -20.03
N LEU A 108 -5.62 0.77 -20.67
CA LEU A 108 -4.34 1.38 -20.36
C LEU A 108 -4.40 2.90 -20.58
N LYS A 109 -4.03 3.67 -19.55
CA LYS A 109 -3.96 5.13 -19.59
C LYS A 109 -2.53 5.61 -19.69
N GLU A 110 -1.66 5.06 -18.86
CA GLU A 110 -0.26 5.47 -18.77
C GLU A 110 0.65 4.26 -18.59
N SER A 111 1.90 4.42 -19.03
CA SER A 111 2.95 3.40 -18.94
C SER A 111 4.24 4.09 -18.55
N TYR A 112 4.85 3.65 -17.47
CA TYR A 112 6.09 4.16 -16.92
C TYR A 112 7.17 3.10 -17.04
N THR A 113 8.42 3.53 -17.26
CA THR A 113 9.54 2.61 -17.39
C THR A 113 10.80 3.15 -16.70
N TYR A 114 11.59 2.23 -16.15
CA TYR A 114 12.91 2.53 -15.60
C TYR A 114 13.89 1.37 -15.87
N ASP A 115 14.90 1.62 -16.69
CA ASP A 115 15.99 0.69 -17.05
C ASP A 115 17.35 1.08 -16.45
N GLY A 116 17.36 2.04 -15.52
CA GLY A 116 18.58 2.51 -14.85
C GLY A 116 19.09 1.55 -13.75
N PRO A 117 20.15 1.96 -13.03
CA PRO A 117 20.70 1.18 -11.93
C PRO A 117 19.64 0.74 -10.92
N GLY A 118 19.65 -0.53 -10.57
CA GLY A 118 18.76 -1.08 -9.55
C GLY A 118 17.36 -1.50 -10.01
N SER A 119 17.05 -1.41 -11.31
CA SER A 119 15.82 -1.92 -11.94
C SER A 119 15.63 -3.44 -11.90
N ASN A 120 16.50 -4.20 -11.22
CA ASN A 120 16.46 -5.66 -11.25
C ASN A 120 15.29 -6.19 -10.42
N MET A 121 14.53 -7.13 -11.00
CA MET A 121 13.30 -7.70 -10.43
C MET A 121 13.43 -9.22 -10.17
N ASN A 122 14.66 -9.69 -9.98
CA ASN A 122 15.01 -11.11 -9.85
C ASN A 122 14.37 -11.82 -8.64
N ASN A 123 13.86 -11.06 -7.66
CA ASN A 123 13.08 -11.63 -6.57
C ASN A 123 11.60 -11.41 -6.84
N ILE A 124 10.84 -12.49 -6.76
CA ILE A 124 9.41 -12.49 -7.06
C ILE A 124 8.59 -11.55 -6.17
N SER A 125 9.05 -11.23 -4.95
CA SER A 125 8.34 -10.34 -4.02
C SER A 125 8.58 -8.84 -4.24
N TYR A 126 9.45 -8.45 -5.17
CA TYR A 126 9.66 -7.05 -5.54
C TYR A 126 8.47 -6.47 -6.31
N GLY A 127 8.43 -5.14 -6.42
CA GLY A 127 7.45 -4.41 -7.22
C GLY A 127 6.26 -3.90 -6.44
N LYS A 128 6.30 -3.91 -5.10
CA LYS A 128 5.28 -3.23 -4.29
C LYS A 128 5.38 -1.73 -4.49
N ILE A 129 4.22 -1.08 -4.48
CA ILE A 129 4.04 0.31 -4.90
C ILE A 129 3.29 1.12 -3.83
N SER A 130 3.68 2.37 -3.64
CA SER A 130 2.99 3.30 -2.73
C SER A 130 3.01 4.73 -3.28
N PHE A 131 1.98 5.52 -2.97
CA PHE A 131 1.73 6.85 -3.53
C PHE A 131 1.79 7.90 -2.43
N ASP A 132 2.46 9.02 -2.68
CA ASP A 132 2.38 10.17 -1.78
C ASP A 132 1.24 11.11 -2.18
N SER A 133 1.04 12.16 -1.39
CA SER A 133 0.03 13.20 -1.67
C SER A 133 0.47 14.23 -2.70
N SER A 134 1.73 14.20 -3.13
CA SER A 134 2.38 15.19 -3.99
C SER A 134 2.40 14.78 -5.46
N GLY A 135 1.90 13.58 -5.78
CA GLY A 135 1.86 13.03 -7.13
C GLY A 135 3.09 12.21 -7.48
N HIS A 136 3.82 11.73 -6.48
CA HIS A 136 4.90 10.76 -6.65
C HIS A 136 4.42 9.38 -6.22
N PHE A 137 5.01 8.36 -6.84
CA PHE A 137 4.85 6.99 -6.39
C PHE A 137 6.18 6.26 -6.40
N PHE A 138 6.29 5.27 -5.52
CA PHE A 138 7.52 4.58 -5.22
C PHE A 138 7.37 3.10 -5.46
N VAL A 139 8.39 2.46 -6.04
CA VAL A 139 8.39 1.02 -6.34
C VAL A 139 9.63 0.37 -5.73
N GLY A 140 9.41 -0.67 -4.93
CA GLY A 140 10.49 -1.50 -4.39
C GLY A 140 11.09 -2.39 -5.47
N ALA A 141 12.42 -2.34 -5.64
CA ALA A 141 13.17 -3.13 -6.61
C ALA A 141 14.45 -3.71 -6.00
N GLY A 142 15.11 -4.62 -6.71
CA GLY A 142 16.26 -5.34 -6.18
C GLY A 142 17.51 -4.50 -5.95
N GLY A 143 17.64 -3.33 -6.59
CA GLY A 143 18.72 -2.39 -6.29
C GLY A 143 18.31 -1.22 -5.41
N GLY A 144 17.06 -1.13 -4.96
CA GLY A 144 16.63 -0.01 -4.14
C GLY A 144 15.18 0.41 -4.32
N LEU A 145 14.87 1.63 -3.88
CA LEU A 145 13.59 2.28 -4.09
C LEU A 145 13.63 3.17 -5.32
N LEU A 146 12.71 2.93 -6.24
CA LEU A 146 12.48 3.78 -7.41
C LEU A 146 11.38 4.79 -7.10
N GLU A 147 11.52 6.01 -7.59
CA GLU A 147 10.51 7.08 -7.57
C GLU A 147 10.06 7.36 -9.00
N PHE A 148 8.77 7.64 -9.16
CA PHE A 148 8.15 8.13 -10.39
C PHE A 148 7.20 9.29 -10.04
N THR A 149 6.87 10.10 -11.03
CA THR A 149 5.89 11.20 -10.95
C THR A 149 4.69 10.91 -11.85
N GLU A 150 3.49 10.98 -11.28
CA GLU A 150 2.22 10.79 -12.01
C GLU A 150 2.11 11.72 -13.22
N GLY A 151 1.59 11.21 -14.34
CA GLY A 151 1.50 11.94 -15.60
C GLY A 151 2.85 12.14 -16.31
N SER A 152 3.95 11.61 -15.78
CA SER A 152 5.29 11.72 -16.36
C SER A 152 5.94 10.35 -16.60
N PRO A 153 5.58 9.63 -17.68
CA PRO A 153 6.06 8.28 -18.03
C PRO A 153 7.57 8.00 -17.91
N GLY A 154 8.42 9.00 -18.18
CA GLY A 154 9.89 8.87 -18.15
C GLY A 154 10.56 9.40 -16.88
N SER A 155 9.81 9.58 -15.79
CA SER A 155 10.29 10.20 -14.55
C SER A 155 11.08 9.27 -13.61
N GLY A 156 11.18 7.97 -13.94
CA GLY A 156 11.80 6.97 -13.07
C GLY A 156 13.20 7.36 -12.58
N ASN A 157 13.40 7.35 -11.27
CA ASN A 157 14.66 7.68 -10.61
C ASN A 157 14.96 6.74 -9.44
N LEU A 158 16.22 6.41 -9.19
CA LEU A 158 16.64 5.64 -8.01
C LEU A 158 16.91 6.61 -6.85
N VAL A 159 16.08 6.54 -5.80
CA VAL A 159 16.16 7.47 -4.65
C VAL A 159 16.79 6.85 -3.40
N PHE A 160 16.76 5.52 -3.29
CA PHE A 160 17.37 4.81 -2.18
C PHE A 160 18.11 3.56 -2.68
N PRO A 161 19.40 3.69 -3.05
CA PRO A 161 20.20 2.56 -3.51
C PRO A 161 20.49 1.59 -2.36
N THR A 162 20.38 0.29 -2.63
CA THR A 162 20.75 -0.77 -1.67
C THR A 162 21.78 -1.71 -2.30
N SER A 163 22.67 -2.27 -1.48
CA SER A 163 23.81 -3.05 -1.97
C SER A 163 23.54 -4.54 -2.13
N ASN A 164 22.61 -5.14 -1.37
CA ASN A 164 22.48 -6.61 -1.33
C ASN A 164 21.07 -7.18 -1.21
N TYR A 165 20.07 -6.42 -0.74
CA TYR A 165 18.77 -7.00 -0.37
C TYR A 165 17.56 -6.31 -0.97
N GLY A 166 17.77 -5.32 -1.85
CA GLY A 166 16.69 -4.59 -2.49
C GLY A 166 15.74 -3.91 -1.51
N VAL A 167 14.62 -3.48 -2.05
CA VAL A 167 13.45 -3.01 -1.31
C VAL A 167 12.28 -3.93 -1.66
N PHE A 168 11.75 -4.61 -0.65
CA PHE A 168 10.62 -5.53 -0.80
C PHE A 168 9.27 -4.85 -0.67
N ASP A 169 9.19 -3.79 0.13
CA ASP A 169 7.97 -3.02 0.34
C ASP A 169 8.28 -1.56 0.65
N VAL A 170 7.30 -0.70 0.36
CA VAL A 170 7.32 0.73 0.66
C VAL A 170 5.92 1.19 1.08
N LYS A 171 5.84 2.05 2.09
CA LYS A 171 4.61 2.75 2.49
C LYS A 171 4.88 4.22 2.70
N THR A 172 4.21 5.08 1.94
CA THR A 172 4.24 6.53 2.16
C THR A 172 3.48 6.88 3.44
N LEU A 173 3.98 7.89 4.14
CA LEU A 173 3.42 8.40 5.38
C LEU A 173 2.80 9.78 5.14
N ALA A 174 1.83 10.16 5.98
CA ALA A 174 1.13 11.44 5.84
C ALA A 174 2.04 12.68 5.97
N ASN A 175 3.22 12.54 6.59
CA ASN A 175 4.23 13.59 6.70
C ASN A 175 5.16 13.66 5.47
N GLY A 176 4.90 12.89 4.42
CA GLY A 176 5.75 12.80 3.23
C GLY A 176 7.00 11.92 3.40
N HIS A 177 7.16 11.26 4.54
CA HIS A 177 8.19 10.23 4.72
C HIS A 177 7.74 8.91 4.09
N MET A 178 8.63 7.92 4.08
CA MET A 178 8.37 6.57 3.59
C MET A 178 8.90 5.55 4.58
N LEU A 179 8.14 4.49 4.84
CA LEU A 179 8.68 3.27 5.43
C LEU A 179 9.11 2.34 4.32
N VAL A 180 10.31 1.78 4.45
CA VAL A 180 10.94 0.92 3.44
C VAL A 180 11.41 -0.36 4.11
N ALA A 181 10.99 -1.51 3.59
CA ALA A 181 11.42 -2.81 4.06
C ALA A 181 12.49 -3.41 3.12
N SER A 182 13.67 -3.71 3.67
CA SER A 182 14.67 -4.60 3.07
C SER A 182 14.45 -6.02 3.62
N ALA A 183 15.25 -7.01 3.21
CA ALA A 183 15.16 -8.36 3.78
C ALA A 183 15.37 -8.41 5.31
N TYR A 184 16.12 -7.47 5.88
CA TYR A 184 16.56 -7.54 7.29
C TYR A 184 16.29 -6.26 8.08
N ASP A 185 15.85 -5.20 7.41
CA ASP A 185 15.78 -3.88 7.98
C ASP A 185 14.46 -3.21 7.60
N ILE A 186 14.02 -2.30 8.45
CA ILE A 186 12.96 -1.34 8.11
C ILE A 186 13.54 0.05 8.37
N TYR A 187 13.51 0.89 7.34
CA TYR A 187 13.94 2.28 7.42
C TYR A 187 12.75 3.21 7.29
N GLU A 188 12.79 4.34 7.99
CA GLU A 188 12.00 5.51 7.63
C GLU A 188 12.90 6.47 6.85
N LEU A 189 12.47 6.84 5.66
CA LEU A 189 13.14 7.76 4.77
C LEU A 189 12.38 9.08 4.71
N ASP A 190 13.06 10.21 4.59
CA ASP A 190 12.43 11.45 4.16
C ASP A 190 12.08 11.41 2.66
N GLY A 191 11.36 12.43 2.16
CA GLY A 191 10.98 12.53 0.75
C GLY A 191 12.15 12.63 -0.24
N SER A 192 13.40 12.78 0.23
CA SER A 192 14.61 12.75 -0.60
C SER A 192 15.34 11.41 -0.59
N GLY A 193 14.83 10.42 0.17
CA GLY A 193 15.43 9.09 0.31
C GLY A 193 16.47 8.97 1.42
N HIS A 194 16.66 9.99 2.27
CA HIS A 194 17.58 9.89 3.40
C HIS A 194 16.94 9.17 4.58
N VAL A 195 17.68 8.24 5.20
CA VAL A 195 17.24 7.55 6.42
C VAL A 195 17.14 8.55 7.57
N VAL A 196 15.93 8.76 8.07
CA VAL A 196 15.65 9.57 9.27
C VAL A 196 15.44 8.72 10.51
N ARG A 197 15.10 7.44 10.32
CA ARG A 197 14.95 6.47 11.40
C ARG A 197 15.31 5.07 10.94
N ASP A 198 16.03 4.36 11.79
CA ASP A 198 16.28 2.93 11.65
C ASP A 198 15.37 2.20 12.64
N LEU A 199 14.51 1.32 12.12
CA LEU A 199 13.57 0.51 12.90
C LEU A 199 14.06 -0.96 13.00
N THR A 200 15.30 -1.22 12.62
CA THR A 200 15.93 -2.53 12.67
C THR A 200 16.13 -2.94 14.12
N GLN A 201 15.24 -3.83 14.59
CA GLN A 201 15.27 -4.54 15.88
C GLN A 201 15.01 -3.69 17.13
N ALA A 202 14.02 -4.11 17.92
CA ALA A 202 13.98 -3.82 19.36
C ALA A 202 14.75 -4.90 20.13
N GLU A 203 16.09 -4.91 20.05
CA GLU A 203 16.91 -5.86 20.83
C GLU A 203 16.74 -5.69 22.35
N ASN A 204 16.18 -4.56 22.81
CA ASN A 204 16.04 -4.21 24.22
C ASN A 204 14.63 -4.46 24.81
N GLY A 205 13.78 -5.24 24.13
CA GLY A 205 12.43 -5.59 24.60
C GLY A 205 12.37 -6.90 25.38
N ALA A 206 11.25 -7.14 26.08
CA ALA A 206 10.98 -8.42 26.76
C ALA A 206 10.90 -9.61 25.78
N ASN A 207 10.61 -9.34 24.51
CA ASN A 207 10.53 -10.31 23.41
C ASN A 207 11.39 -9.81 22.23
N PRO A 208 12.72 -10.02 22.26
CA PRO A 208 13.57 -9.61 21.15
C PRO A 208 13.23 -10.45 19.91
N TYR A 209 13.18 -9.79 18.76
CA TYR A 209 13.01 -10.44 17.46
C TYR A 209 13.96 -9.78 16.45
N ARG A 210 14.27 -10.52 15.39
CA ARG A 210 15.07 -10.04 14.27
C ARG A 210 14.30 -10.23 12.99
N PHE A 211 14.31 -9.21 12.15
CA PHE A 211 13.81 -9.31 10.81
C PHE A 211 14.75 -10.18 9.98
N VAL A 212 14.20 -11.22 9.35
CA VAL A 212 14.93 -12.12 8.47
C VAL A 212 14.00 -12.49 7.32
N ASP A 213 14.36 -12.07 6.12
CA ASP A 213 13.54 -12.27 4.93
C ASP A 213 12.14 -11.60 5.04
N LEU A 214 12.14 -10.32 5.42
CA LEU A 214 10.97 -9.43 5.36
C LEU A 214 10.43 -9.28 3.94
N ARG A 215 9.10 -9.24 3.78
CA ARG A 215 8.45 -9.16 2.47
C ARG A 215 7.39 -8.09 2.37
N GLY A 216 6.46 -8.07 3.30
CA GLY A 216 5.34 -7.14 3.34
C GLY A 216 5.44 -6.24 4.54
N LEU A 217 4.93 -5.03 4.39
CA LEU A 217 4.89 -3.96 5.38
C LEU A 217 3.53 -3.31 5.31
N GLU A 218 2.99 -2.82 6.42
CA GLU A 218 1.80 -1.98 6.41
C GLU A 218 1.73 -1.14 7.69
N TYR A 219 1.18 0.07 7.63
CA TYR A 219 1.19 1.00 8.76
C TYR A 219 -0.20 1.56 9.09
N ASP A 220 -0.65 1.31 10.32
CA ASP A 220 -1.85 1.91 10.87
C ASP A 220 -1.50 3.20 11.63
N ALA A 221 -1.58 4.33 10.92
CA ALA A 221 -1.33 5.65 11.49
C ALA A 221 -2.30 6.02 12.63
N SER A 222 -3.50 5.42 12.68
CA SER A 222 -4.49 5.72 13.72
C SER A 222 -4.11 5.12 15.08
N THR A 223 -3.33 4.04 15.07
CA THR A 223 -2.89 3.34 16.29
C THR A 223 -1.38 3.34 16.49
N GLY A 224 -0.60 3.81 15.52
CA GLY A 224 0.87 3.72 15.57
C GLY A 224 1.36 2.27 15.52
N VAL A 225 0.68 1.41 14.75
CA VAL A 225 1.02 -0.02 14.63
C VAL A 225 1.59 -0.28 13.26
N LEU A 226 2.72 -0.98 13.24
CA LEU A 226 3.35 -1.53 12.05
C LEU A 226 3.02 -3.02 11.93
N TYR A 227 2.55 -3.45 10.77
CA TYR A 227 2.46 -4.85 10.41
C TYR A 227 3.60 -5.20 9.48
N ALA A 228 4.22 -6.35 9.69
CA ALA A 228 5.31 -6.82 8.84
C ALA A 228 5.20 -8.32 8.62
N SER A 229 5.46 -8.79 7.40
CA SER A 229 5.52 -10.21 7.11
C SER A 229 6.95 -10.68 6.90
N MET A 230 7.24 -11.86 7.43
CA MET A 230 8.57 -12.44 7.49
C MET A 230 8.53 -13.90 7.06
N LEU A 231 9.41 -14.29 6.13
CA LEU A 231 9.41 -15.65 5.61
C LEU A 231 10.32 -16.61 6.36
N SER A 232 11.34 -16.14 7.07
CA SER A 232 12.33 -17.02 7.65
C SER A 232 12.88 -16.50 8.97
N ASP A 233 12.90 -17.31 10.02
CA ASP A 233 13.89 -17.31 11.10
C ASP A 233 13.76 -18.65 11.83
N SER A 234 14.83 -19.09 12.46
CA SER A 234 14.86 -20.25 13.37
C SER A 234 13.80 -20.20 14.48
N SER A 235 13.34 -19.01 14.90
CA SER A 235 12.34 -18.83 15.95
C SER A 235 11.01 -18.22 15.51
N HIS A 236 10.96 -17.56 14.34
CA HIS A 236 9.78 -16.83 13.85
C HIS A 236 9.50 -17.10 12.35
N TYR A 237 9.36 -18.38 11.98
CA TYR A 237 9.12 -18.78 10.59
C TYR A 237 7.70 -18.44 10.11
N PHE A 238 7.59 -17.86 8.91
CA PHE A 238 6.31 -17.54 8.26
C PHE A 238 5.32 -16.78 9.13
N GLN A 239 5.69 -15.56 9.53
CA GLN A 239 4.87 -14.77 10.45
C GLN A 239 4.39 -13.47 9.82
N VAL A 240 3.15 -13.10 10.14
CA VAL A 240 2.67 -11.73 10.14
C VAL A 240 2.80 -11.20 11.55
N MET A 241 3.60 -10.16 11.75
CA MET A 241 3.90 -9.55 13.03
C MET A 241 3.13 -8.24 13.19
N LYS A 242 2.79 -7.93 14.44
CA LYS A 242 2.22 -6.66 14.88
C LYS A 242 3.25 -6.00 15.79
N ILE A 243 3.70 -4.81 15.43
CA ILE A 243 4.82 -4.11 16.05
C ILE A 243 4.36 -2.70 16.44
N ASP A 244 4.72 -2.25 17.64
CA ASP A 244 4.56 -0.87 18.05
C ASP A 244 5.56 0.01 17.28
N TYR A 245 5.08 0.93 16.45
CA TYR A 245 5.94 1.73 15.58
C TYR A 245 6.85 2.71 16.34
N ALA A 246 6.42 3.17 17.52
CA ALA A 246 7.21 4.13 18.31
C ALA A 246 8.38 3.46 19.05
N THR A 247 8.17 2.24 19.53
CA THR A 247 9.12 1.53 20.41
C THR A 247 9.81 0.34 19.74
N GLY A 248 9.28 -0.14 18.61
CA GLY A 248 9.70 -1.37 17.96
C GLY A 248 9.27 -2.64 18.72
N ALA A 249 8.42 -2.55 19.75
CA ALA A 249 8.03 -3.71 20.54
C ALA A 249 7.12 -4.66 19.74
N LEU A 250 7.40 -5.97 19.79
CA LEU A 250 6.51 -6.99 19.24
C LEU A 250 5.27 -7.12 20.11
N LEU A 251 4.11 -6.77 19.55
CA LEU A 251 2.80 -6.81 20.21
C LEU A 251 2.07 -8.13 19.97
N GLY A 252 2.36 -8.81 18.86
CA GLY A 252 1.76 -10.08 18.51
C GLY A 252 2.28 -10.63 17.20
N ALA A 253 2.02 -11.92 16.94
CA ALA A 253 2.37 -12.57 15.69
C ALA A 253 1.36 -13.65 15.33
N LYS A 254 1.21 -13.92 14.03
CA LYS A 254 0.39 -15.00 13.48
C LYS A 254 1.16 -15.73 12.41
N THR A 255 1.15 -17.06 12.44
CA THR A 255 1.72 -17.86 11.35
C THR A 255 0.85 -17.76 10.09
N PHE A 256 1.48 -17.41 8.97
CA PHE A 256 0.91 -17.46 7.62
C PHE A 256 2.04 -17.70 6.59
N THR A 257 1.92 -18.80 5.85
CA THR A 257 3.00 -19.34 5.01
C THR A 257 3.19 -18.50 3.76
N TYR A 258 4.43 -18.05 3.53
CA TYR A 258 4.77 -17.16 2.42
C TYR A 258 3.89 -15.90 2.35
N ALA A 259 3.70 -15.22 3.48
CA ALA A 259 3.04 -13.92 3.54
C ALA A 259 3.87 -12.88 2.77
N ASP A 260 3.54 -12.64 1.50
CA ASP A 260 4.35 -11.85 0.58
C ASP A 260 4.00 -10.36 0.58
N ASP A 261 2.72 -10.06 0.77
CA ASP A 261 2.17 -8.71 0.70
C ASP A 261 1.12 -8.49 1.79
N LEU A 262 1.02 -7.25 2.24
CA LEU A 262 0.10 -6.80 3.27
C LEU A 262 -0.62 -5.55 2.78
N PHE A 263 -1.92 -5.49 3.03
CA PHE A 263 -2.72 -4.31 2.73
C PHE A 263 -3.74 -4.06 3.84
N LEU A 264 -3.69 -2.87 4.46
CA LEU A 264 -4.65 -2.47 5.47
C LEU A 264 -5.79 -1.70 4.82
N GLY A 265 -6.96 -2.33 4.74
CA GLY A 265 -8.18 -1.74 4.18
C GLY A 265 -8.68 -0.55 5.00
N ALA A 266 -9.43 0.33 4.34
CA ALA A 266 -10.09 1.47 5.01
C ALA A 266 -11.14 1.02 6.05
N ASP A 267 -11.60 -0.23 5.96
CA ASP A 267 -12.47 -0.87 6.94
C ASP A 267 -11.72 -1.45 8.15
N GLY A 268 -10.39 -1.31 8.19
CA GLY A 268 -9.53 -1.75 9.27
C GLY A 268 -9.17 -3.24 9.24
N ARG A 269 -9.53 -3.96 8.18
CA ARG A 269 -9.09 -5.35 7.98
C ARG A 269 -7.71 -5.37 7.32
N LEU A 270 -6.82 -6.23 7.82
CA LEU A 270 -5.54 -6.51 7.20
C LEU A 270 -5.69 -7.68 6.23
N LEU A 271 -5.50 -7.42 4.95
CA LEU A 271 -5.47 -8.41 3.89
C LEU A 271 -4.04 -8.93 3.73
N VAL A 272 -3.88 -10.26 3.66
CA VAL A 272 -2.58 -10.92 3.58
C VAL A 272 -2.50 -11.75 2.30
N GLY A 273 -1.60 -11.37 1.39
CA GLY A 273 -1.28 -12.10 0.18
C GLY A 273 -0.24 -13.20 0.42
N SER A 274 -0.32 -14.29 -0.34
CA SER A 274 0.66 -15.38 -0.31
C SER A 274 0.86 -16.03 -1.67
N ARG A 275 2.12 -16.41 -1.95
CA ARG A 275 2.45 -17.20 -3.15
C ARG A 275 2.03 -18.68 -3.05
N THR A 276 1.64 -19.17 -1.88
CA THR A 276 1.28 -20.59 -1.67
C THR A 276 -0.06 -20.84 -0.99
N GLN A 277 -0.66 -19.82 -0.38
CA GLN A 277 -1.92 -19.93 0.34
C GLN A 277 -2.95 -18.96 -0.22
N THR A 278 -4.22 -19.33 -0.14
CA THR A 278 -5.33 -18.42 -0.43
C THR A 278 -5.26 -17.20 0.49
N PRO A 279 -5.45 -15.97 -0.04
CA PRO A 279 -5.43 -14.77 0.79
C PRO A 279 -6.44 -14.82 1.94
N ILE A 280 -6.06 -14.21 3.05
CA ILE A 280 -6.89 -14.14 4.26
C ILE A 280 -7.11 -12.71 4.74
N PHE A 281 -8.20 -12.53 5.47
CA PHE A 281 -8.49 -11.31 6.21
C PHE A 281 -8.15 -11.51 7.69
N LEU A 282 -7.43 -10.56 8.25
CA LEU A 282 -7.16 -10.47 9.68
C LEU A 282 -7.79 -9.19 10.25
N ASP A 283 -8.15 -9.21 11.53
CA ASP A 283 -8.38 -7.97 12.27
C ASP A 283 -7.05 -7.34 12.73
N LYS A 284 -7.13 -6.18 13.36
CA LYS A 284 -5.96 -5.45 13.90
C LYS A 284 -5.21 -6.18 15.01
N ASP A 285 -5.78 -7.23 15.56
CA ASP A 285 -5.17 -8.10 16.58
C ASP A 285 -4.71 -9.45 15.99
N LEU A 286 -4.66 -9.55 14.66
CA LEU A 286 -4.25 -10.72 13.89
C LEU A 286 -5.18 -11.94 14.03
N ASN A 287 -6.42 -11.76 14.47
CA ASN A 287 -7.43 -12.82 14.45
C ASN A 287 -7.95 -13.02 13.03
N SER A 288 -8.23 -14.27 12.64
CA SER A 288 -8.74 -14.58 11.30
C SER A 288 -10.20 -14.16 11.18
N LEU A 289 -10.54 -13.40 10.14
CA LEU A 289 -11.90 -12.98 9.81
C LEU A 289 -12.52 -13.77 8.66
N GLY A 290 -11.68 -14.40 7.83
CA GLY A 290 -12.11 -15.16 6.66
C GLY A 290 -10.98 -15.31 5.64
N SER A 291 -11.29 -15.92 4.50
CA SER A 291 -10.41 -16.04 3.36
C SER A 291 -11.14 -15.68 2.08
N PHE A 292 -10.40 -15.51 0.99
CA PHE A 292 -11.02 -15.52 -0.33
C PHE A 292 -11.70 -16.85 -0.58
N SER A 293 -12.59 -16.88 -1.59
CA SER A 293 -13.21 -18.11 -2.06
C SER A 293 -12.13 -19.15 -2.43
N SER A 294 -12.41 -20.43 -2.19
CA SER A 294 -11.40 -21.51 -2.33
C SER A 294 -10.85 -21.67 -3.75
N ASP A 295 -11.64 -21.26 -4.75
CA ASP A 295 -11.28 -21.24 -6.17
C ASP A 295 -10.35 -20.08 -6.54
N ALA A 296 -10.15 -19.09 -5.66
CA ALA A 296 -9.22 -17.99 -5.89
C ALA A 296 -7.76 -18.47 -6.01
N GLY A 297 -7.42 -19.60 -5.38
CA GLY A 297 -6.04 -20.06 -5.28
C GLY A 297 -5.14 -19.05 -4.55
N PRO A 298 -3.81 -19.18 -4.66
CA PRO A 298 -2.88 -18.22 -4.10
C PRO A 298 -2.89 -16.89 -4.87
N ARG A 299 -2.76 -15.78 -4.16
CA ARG A 299 -2.55 -14.44 -4.74
C ARG A 299 -1.51 -13.72 -3.91
N MET A 300 -0.48 -13.24 -4.58
CA MET A 300 0.74 -12.81 -3.90
C MET A 300 0.67 -11.34 -3.51
N PHE A 301 0.32 -10.47 -4.45
CA PHE A 301 0.14 -9.05 -4.18
C PHE A 301 -1.34 -8.71 -4.14
N VAL A 302 -1.71 -7.82 -3.24
CA VAL A 302 -3.10 -7.53 -2.89
C VAL A 302 -3.29 -6.05 -2.61
N THR A 303 -4.37 -5.48 -3.09
CA THR A 303 -4.78 -4.11 -2.79
C THR A 303 -6.29 -3.99 -2.76
N GLN A 304 -6.84 -2.96 -2.12
CA GLN A 304 -8.26 -2.67 -2.12
C GLN A 304 -8.50 -1.28 -2.69
N PHE A 305 -9.53 -1.13 -3.52
CA PHE A 305 -9.99 0.19 -3.92
C PHE A 305 -10.72 0.84 -2.73
N GLY A 306 -10.03 1.75 -2.05
CA GLY A 306 -10.60 2.52 -0.95
C GLY A 306 -11.35 3.76 -1.44
N PRO A 307 -12.13 4.43 -0.56
CA PRO A 307 -12.45 5.83 -0.81
C PRO A 307 -11.14 6.58 -1.04
N ALA A 308 -11.10 7.50 -2.00
CA ALA A 308 -9.93 8.36 -2.20
C ALA A 308 -9.48 8.84 -0.83
N ALA A 309 -8.23 8.54 -0.44
CA ALA A 309 -7.71 8.84 0.88
C ALA A 309 -8.11 10.28 1.17
N SER A 310 -9.14 10.44 2.01
CA SER A 310 -9.70 11.74 2.28
C SER A 310 -8.66 12.29 3.20
N ALA A 311 -7.69 13.01 2.62
CA ALA A 311 -6.44 13.45 3.22
C ALA A 311 -6.65 13.48 4.72
N VAL A 312 -6.14 12.45 5.43
CA VAL A 312 -6.51 12.21 6.83
C VAL A 312 -6.39 13.57 7.49
N PRO A 313 -7.50 14.21 7.94
CA PRO A 313 -7.42 15.61 8.27
C PRO A 313 -6.38 15.69 9.37
N GLU A 314 -5.28 16.40 9.10
CA GLU A 314 -4.19 16.45 10.06
C GLU A 314 -4.79 16.80 11.43
N PRO A 315 -4.29 16.27 12.55
CA PRO A 315 -4.81 16.62 13.87
C PRO A 315 -4.96 18.14 14.07
N ALA A 316 -4.12 18.93 13.41
CA ALA A 316 -4.23 20.38 13.31
C ALA A 316 -5.53 20.89 12.67
N SER A 317 -6.05 20.22 11.64
CA SER A 317 -7.33 20.54 10.99
C SER A 317 -8.51 20.37 11.94
N PHE A 318 -8.52 19.30 12.75
CA PHE A 318 -9.54 19.11 13.80
C PHE A 318 -9.40 20.13 14.93
N ALA A 319 -8.17 20.45 15.34
CA ALA A 319 -7.90 21.50 16.31
C ALA A 319 -8.39 22.87 15.80
N MET A 320 -8.16 23.19 14.53
CA MET A 320 -8.62 24.44 13.89
C MET A 320 -10.14 24.50 13.77
N LEU A 321 -10.79 23.39 13.42
CA LEU A 321 -12.26 23.31 13.43
C LEU A 321 -12.82 23.52 14.85
N GLY A 322 -12.19 22.91 15.86
CA GLY A 322 -12.53 23.08 17.26
C GLY A 322 -12.38 24.54 17.74
N VAL A 323 -11.27 25.20 17.38
CA VAL A 323 -11.03 26.61 17.70
C VAL A 323 -12.04 27.52 17.00
N GLY A 324 -12.37 27.23 15.74
CA GLY A 324 -13.37 27.98 14.97
C GLY A 324 -14.76 27.90 15.60
N VAL A 325 -15.21 26.71 15.99
CA VAL A 325 -16.50 26.53 16.69
C VAL A 325 -16.48 27.23 18.05
N ALA A 326 -15.39 27.13 18.81
CA ALA A 326 -15.26 27.80 20.11
C ALA A 326 -15.32 29.32 20.00
N THR A 327 -14.68 29.92 18.99
CA THR A 327 -14.74 31.38 18.74
C THR A 327 -16.13 31.83 18.33
N ILE A 328 -16.82 31.07 17.47
CA ILE A 328 -18.21 31.36 17.09
C ILE A 328 -19.14 31.32 18.31
N LEU A 329 -19.00 30.31 19.18
CA LEU A 329 -19.79 30.17 20.41
C LEU A 329 -19.49 31.31 21.40
N ALA A 330 -18.22 31.70 21.55
CA ALA A 330 -17.83 32.83 22.40
C ALA A 330 -18.41 34.17 21.87
N ALA A 331 -18.37 34.39 20.56
CA ALA A 331 -18.96 35.57 19.92
C ALA A 331 -20.49 35.60 20.02
N ALA A 332 -21.15 34.45 19.91
CA ALA A 332 -22.59 34.34 20.12
C ALA A 332 -23.00 34.62 21.58
N ARG A 333 -22.17 34.23 22.55
CA ARG A 333 -22.39 34.49 23.97
C ARG A 333 -22.23 35.97 24.33
N SER A 334 -21.22 36.64 23.78
CA SER A 334 -20.98 38.07 24.05
C SER A 334 -22.07 38.98 23.48
N ARG A 335 -22.75 38.57 22.41
CA ARG A 335 -23.92 39.27 21.85
C ARG A 335 -25.21 39.12 22.67
N ARG A 336 -25.28 38.16 23.60
CA ARG A 336 -26.45 38.00 24.50
C ARG A 336 -26.35 38.83 25.78
N THR A 337 -25.17 39.35 26.09
CA THR A 337 -24.90 40.12 27.31
C THR A 337 -24.82 41.64 27.04
N ARG A 338 -25.17 42.08 25.82
CA ARG A 338 -25.42 43.47 25.47
C ARG A 338 -26.88 43.60 25.07
#